data_AF-A0A6L8GJ84-F1
#
_entry.id   AF-A0A6L8GJ84-F1
#
_cell.length_a   1.000
_cell.length_b   1.000
_cell.length_c   1.000
_cell.angle_alpha   90.00
_cell.angle_beta   90.00
_cell.angle_gamma   90.00
#
_symmetry.space_group_name_H-M   'P 1'
#
loop_
_entity.id
_entity.type
_entity.pdbx_description
1 polymer ?
#
loop_
_entity_poly.entity_id
_entity_poly.type
_entity_poly.pdbx_seq_one_letter_code
_entity_poly.pdbx_strand_id
1 'polypeptide(L)'
;MARPFLTLIACLVAMPAWAEDDSAHFDFGGDAFRAGLSVTHDAAGADDLFMAGDRVTGRADITGSAFFAGRKVTMAGAIGGDVYAVGEEVAIQGDVSGDASLLGRTVSVARVGGDLRAAASELQVNGNIGGNAIIAGRDVVFDAAVGGDVTLAARNVDWGEAASIAGRLIIHEEELGDLEVPERVASVDRVERREVEGREVERQQEPRRSRWRSSIGDFLFEVIVVTILAVLIAALMPTRLAKMQRQVLARPIHNLWLGFLS
;
A
#
# COMPACT_ATOMS: atom_id res chain seq x y z
N MET A 1 -11.03 7.17 -56.77
CA MET A 1 -11.03 5.91 -55.99
C MET A 1 -10.02 6.03 -54.84
N ALA A 2 -10.39 6.69 -53.74
CA ALA A 2 -9.49 6.87 -52.59
C ALA A 2 -10.31 7.09 -51.30
N ARG A 3 -11.27 6.21 -51.01
CA ARG A 3 -12.22 6.37 -49.89
C ARG A 3 -12.46 5.18 -48.95
N PRO A 4 -11.81 3.99 -49.06
CA PRO A 4 -11.94 2.98 -48.00
C PRO A 4 -10.76 2.92 -47.02
N PHE A 5 -9.62 3.58 -47.28
CA PHE A 5 -8.42 3.45 -46.43
C PHE A 5 -8.40 4.41 -45.22
N LEU A 6 -9.13 5.52 -45.29
CA LEU A 6 -9.19 6.54 -44.23
C LEU A 6 -10.14 6.14 -43.08
N THR A 7 -11.12 5.27 -43.32
CA THR A 7 -12.03 4.75 -42.30
C THR A 7 -11.40 3.66 -41.44
N LEU A 8 -10.46 2.87 -42.00
CA LEU A 8 -9.77 1.82 -41.23
C LEU A 8 -8.76 2.40 -40.22
N ILE A 9 -8.13 3.53 -40.57
CA ILE A 9 -7.21 4.26 -39.67
C ILE A 9 -7.99 5.01 -38.58
N ALA A 10 -9.19 5.52 -38.87
CA ALA A 10 -10.05 6.13 -37.85
C ALA A 10 -10.54 5.11 -36.80
N CYS A 11 -10.78 3.85 -37.17
CA CYS A 11 -11.09 2.80 -36.20
C CYS A 11 -9.84 2.34 -35.41
N LEU A 12 -8.64 2.41 -35.99
CA LEU A 12 -7.40 2.04 -35.28
C LEU A 12 -6.92 3.13 -34.29
N VAL A 13 -7.30 4.40 -34.50
CA VAL A 13 -7.01 5.51 -33.57
C VAL A 13 -8.15 5.73 -32.56
N ALA A 14 -9.32 5.12 -32.76
CA ALA A 14 -10.42 5.16 -31.78
C ALA A 14 -10.35 4.05 -30.71
N MET A 15 -9.53 3.00 -30.90
CA MET A 15 -9.39 1.92 -29.92
C MET A 15 -8.58 2.24 -28.64
N PRO A 16 -7.67 3.24 -28.56
CA PRO A 16 -7.09 3.64 -27.28
C PRO A 16 -8.04 4.52 -26.45
N ALA A 17 -9.15 5.02 -27.03
CA ALA A 17 -10.13 5.80 -26.28
C ALA A 17 -11.00 4.92 -25.36
N TRP A 18 -10.93 3.59 -25.52
CA TRP A 18 -11.59 2.57 -24.71
C TRP A 18 -10.53 1.63 -24.10
N ALA A 19 -9.40 2.17 -23.65
CA ALA A 19 -8.72 1.56 -22.52
C ALA A 19 -9.60 1.89 -21.29
N GLU A 20 -10.66 1.11 -21.11
CA GLU A 20 -11.38 1.04 -19.84
C GLU A 20 -10.31 0.75 -18.78
N ASP A 21 -10.13 1.69 -17.85
CA ASP A 21 -9.26 1.51 -16.69
C ASP A 21 -9.67 0.19 -16.06
N ASP A 22 -8.82 -0.84 -16.14
CA ASP A 22 -9.13 -2.21 -15.72
C ASP A 22 -9.07 -2.28 -14.18
N SER A 23 -9.77 -1.34 -13.54
CA SER A 23 -9.90 -1.22 -12.10
C SER A 23 -11.07 -2.08 -11.65
N ALA A 24 -10.77 -3.14 -10.94
CA ALA A 24 -11.75 -3.95 -10.24
C ALA A 24 -12.32 -3.14 -9.07
N HIS A 25 -13.65 -3.00 -9.05
CA HIS A 25 -14.39 -2.41 -7.95
C HIS A 25 -15.34 -3.46 -7.37
N PHE A 26 -15.29 -3.66 -6.06
CA PHE A 26 -16.18 -4.56 -5.35
C PHE A 26 -16.53 -3.92 -4.01
N ASP A 27 -17.81 -3.82 -3.69
CA ASP A 27 -18.28 -3.30 -2.41
C ASP A 27 -19.07 -4.40 -1.69
N PHE A 28 -18.78 -4.64 -0.41
CA PHE A 28 -19.43 -5.69 0.37
C PHE A 28 -19.50 -5.29 1.84
N GLY A 29 -20.69 -5.37 2.42
CA GLY A 29 -20.87 -5.17 3.86
C GLY A 29 -20.64 -3.75 4.38
N GLY A 30 -20.50 -2.74 3.50
CA GLY A 30 -20.08 -1.38 3.87
C GLY A 30 -18.64 -1.07 3.46
N ASP A 31 -17.86 -2.09 3.14
CA ASP A 31 -16.46 -1.97 2.77
C ASP A 31 -16.28 -1.81 1.27
N ALA A 32 -15.26 -1.07 0.88
CA ALA A 32 -14.91 -0.81 -0.52
C ALA A 32 -13.55 -1.39 -0.91
N PHE A 33 -13.56 -2.27 -1.90
CA PHE A 33 -12.39 -2.94 -2.46
C PHE A 33 -12.09 -2.41 -3.86
N ARG A 34 -10.85 -1.97 -4.08
CA ARG A 34 -10.39 -1.36 -5.34
C ARG A 34 -9.05 -1.96 -5.73
N ALA A 35 -8.91 -2.48 -6.94
CA ALA A 35 -7.63 -2.96 -7.45
C ALA A 35 -7.45 -2.58 -8.92
N GLY A 36 -6.30 -2.06 -9.32
CA GLY A 36 -6.08 -1.66 -10.72
C GLY A 36 -4.77 -0.90 -10.90
N LEU A 37 -4.55 -0.33 -12.08
CA LEU A 37 -3.37 0.52 -12.29
C LEU A 37 -3.50 1.83 -11.51
N SER A 38 -4.65 2.49 -11.60
CA SER A 38 -4.95 3.71 -10.85
C SER A 38 -6.32 3.55 -10.21
N VAL A 39 -6.39 3.57 -8.88
CA VAL A 39 -7.64 3.38 -8.14
C VAL A 39 -7.97 4.62 -7.32
N THR A 40 -9.22 5.07 -7.42
CA THR A 40 -9.72 6.24 -6.72
C THR A 40 -10.99 5.90 -5.92
N HIS A 41 -11.10 6.45 -4.72
CA HIS A 41 -12.29 6.37 -3.88
C HIS A 41 -12.74 7.78 -3.45
N ASP A 42 -13.86 8.24 -4.03
CA ASP A 42 -14.45 9.57 -3.80
C ASP A 42 -15.84 9.50 -3.15
N ALA A 43 -16.39 8.30 -2.95
CA ALA A 43 -17.73 8.11 -2.43
C ALA A 43 -17.72 8.14 -0.89
N ALA A 44 -18.63 8.89 -0.27
CA ALA A 44 -18.78 8.85 1.18
C ALA A 44 -19.47 7.55 1.65
N GLY A 45 -19.25 7.19 2.91
CA GLY A 45 -20.00 6.12 3.60
C GLY A 45 -19.40 4.72 3.45
N ALA A 46 -18.14 4.61 3.03
CA ALA A 46 -17.39 3.37 3.22
C ALA A 46 -17.00 3.21 4.70
N ASP A 47 -17.17 1.99 5.21
CA ASP A 47 -16.64 1.58 6.50
C ASP A 47 -15.13 1.36 6.34
N ASP A 48 -14.70 0.24 5.76
CA ASP A 48 -13.29 -0.02 5.48
C ASP A 48 -12.92 0.21 3.99
N LEU A 49 -11.67 0.63 3.75
CA LEU A 49 -11.08 0.75 2.41
C LEU A 49 -9.94 -0.23 2.19
N PHE A 50 -10.04 -1.00 1.11
CA PHE A 50 -8.97 -1.87 0.63
C PHE A 50 -8.61 -1.46 -0.79
N MET A 51 -7.46 -0.81 -0.98
CA MET A 51 -7.08 -0.29 -2.29
C MET A 51 -5.65 -0.67 -2.67
N ALA A 52 -5.49 -1.28 -3.84
CA ALA A 52 -4.19 -1.69 -4.37
C ALA A 52 -3.98 -1.25 -5.82
N GLY A 53 -2.80 -0.71 -6.15
CA GLY A 53 -2.48 -0.32 -7.53
C GLY A 53 -1.14 0.40 -7.72
N ASP A 54 -0.85 0.92 -8.91
CA ASP A 54 0.30 1.83 -9.08
C ASP A 54 0.04 3.17 -8.37
N ARG A 55 -1.18 3.71 -8.54
CA ARG A 55 -1.65 4.91 -7.86
C ARG A 55 -2.93 4.63 -7.08
N VAL A 56 -2.90 4.92 -5.79
CA VAL A 56 -4.03 4.77 -4.87
C VAL A 56 -4.41 6.15 -4.34
N THR A 57 -5.68 6.53 -4.50
CA THR A 57 -6.17 7.84 -4.05
C THR A 57 -7.51 7.72 -3.34
N GLY A 58 -7.55 7.95 -2.03
CA GLY A 58 -8.79 8.11 -1.27
C GLY A 58 -9.03 9.60 -0.98
N ARG A 59 -10.24 10.10 -1.25
CA ARG A 59 -10.62 11.50 -1.03
C ARG A 59 -11.75 11.69 -0.03
N ALA A 60 -12.64 10.71 0.08
CA ALA A 60 -13.75 10.75 1.02
C ALA A 60 -13.32 10.26 2.40
N ASP A 61 -13.97 10.78 3.44
CA ASP A 61 -13.83 10.28 4.81
C ASP A 61 -14.42 8.86 4.92
N ILE A 62 -13.81 8.04 5.77
CA ILE A 62 -14.28 6.69 6.08
C ILE A 62 -14.46 6.50 7.58
N THR A 63 -15.42 5.66 7.96
CA THR A 63 -15.75 5.39 9.37
C THR A 63 -14.83 4.34 9.99
N GLY A 64 -14.29 3.43 9.19
CA GLY A 64 -13.42 2.34 9.60
C GLY A 64 -11.96 2.54 9.17
N SER A 65 -11.31 1.44 8.81
CA SER A 65 -9.87 1.33 8.59
C SER A 65 -9.49 1.33 7.10
N ALA A 66 -8.26 1.72 6.82
CA ALA A 66 -7.73 1.79 5.47
C ALA A 66 -6.52 0.88 5.27
N PHE A 67 -6.52 0.12 4.17
CA PHE A 67 -5.47 -0.79 3.75
C PHE A 67 -5.04 -0.42 2.33
N PHE A 68 -3.84 0.14 2.21
CA PHE A 68 -3.32 0.68 0.96
C PHE A 68 -2.00 0.03 0.56
N ALA A 69 -1.92 -0.38 -0.70
CA ALA A 69 -0.67 -0.84 -1.29
C ALA A 69 -0.50 -0.24 -2.69
N GLY A 70 0.59 0.49 -2.91
CA GLY A 70 0.87 0.96 -4.27
C GLY A 70 2.15 1.76 -4.40
N ARG A 71 2.54 2.11 -5.62
CA ARG A 71 3.74 2.96 -5.80
C ARG A 71 3.51 4.35 -5.20
N LYS A 72 2.36 4.95 -5.47
CA LYS A 72 1.93 6.23 -4.87
C LYS A 72 0.60 6.07 -4.16
N VAL A 73 0.57 6.30 -2.85
CA VAL A 73 -0.62 6.27 -2.01
C VAL A 73 -0.91 7.67 -1.50
N THR A 74 -2.16 8.12 -1.65
CA THR A 74 -2.63 9.39 -1.09
C THR A 74 -3.99 9.21 -0.46
N MET A 75 -4.14 9.58 0.81
CA MET A 75 -5.41 9.61 1.52
C MET A 75 -5.68 11.02 2.04
N ALA A 76 -6.63 11.71 1.42
CA ALA A 76 -7.02 13.08 1.78
C ALA A 76 -8.17 13.13 2.80
N GLY A 77 -9.08 12.15 2.76
CA GLY A 77 -10.17 12.05 3.73
C GLY A 77 -9.69 11.54 5.09
N ALA A 78 -10.46 11.85 6.14
CA ALA A 78 -10.22 11.33 7.48
C ALA A 78 -10.50 9.82 7.57
N ILE A 79 -9.78 9.15 8.46
CA ILE A 79 -9.88 7.71 8.73
C ILE A 79 -10.37 7.53 10.16
N GLY A 80 -11.55 6.93 10.32
CA GLY A 80 -12.17 6.70 11.63
C GLY A 80 -11.53 5.57 12.45
N GLY A 81 -10.83 4.64 11.79
CA GLY A 81 -10.08 3.54 12.39
C GLY A 81 -8.58 3.66 12.16
N ASP A 82 -7.95 2.54 11.81
CA ASP A 82 -6.50 2.42 11.62
C ASP A 82 -6.11 2.57 10.15
N VAL A 83 -4.86 2.92 9.87
CA VAL A 83 -4.29 2.92 8.51
C VAL A 83 -3.07 2.03 8.40
N TYR A 84 -3.07 1.20 7.36
CA TYR A 84 -1.93 0.39 6.94
C TYR A 84 -1.60 0.78 5.49
N ALA A 85 -0.45 1.40 5.27
CA ALA A 85 -0.07 1.86 3.95
C ALA A 85 1.39 1.52 3.61
N VAL A 86 1.58 0.90 2.45
CA VAL A 86 2.91 0.62 1.89
C VAL A 86 3.03 1.18 0.49
N GLY A 87 4.15 1.87 0.22
CA GLY A 87 4.42 2.36 -1.12
C GLY A 87 5.79 2.98 -1.33
N GLU A 88 6.06 3.48 -2.53
CA GLU A 88 7.25 4.32 -2.74
C GLU A 88 7.01 5.71 -2.11
N GLU A 89 5.83 6.28 -2.37
CA GLU A 89 5.36 7.54 -1.80
C GLU A 89 4.04 7.28 -1.06
N VAL A 90 3.98 7.59 0.23
CA VAL A 90 2.77 7.46 1.04
C VAL A 90 2.45 8.80 1.69
N ALA A 91 1.31 9.38 1.35
CA ALA A 91 0.83 10.64 1.92
C ALA A 91 -0.54 10.45 2.58
N ILE A 92 -0.56 10.39 3.91
CA ILE A 92 -1.79 10.37 4.71
C ILE A 92 -2.04 11.79 5.20
N GLN A 93 -2.90 12.53 4.49
CA GLN A 93 -3.17 13.94 4.71
C GLN A 93 -4.38 14.15 5.63
N GLY A 94 -5.35 13.23 5.61
CA GLY A 94 -6.48 13.24 6.53
C GLY A 94 -6.07 12.72 7.92
N ASP A 95 -6.85 13.14 8.92
CA ASP A 95 -6.64 12.71 10.30
C ASP A 95 -6.96 11.22 10.46
N VAL A 96 -6.09 10.49 11.15
CA VAL A 96 -6.29 9.09 11.53
C VAL A 96 -6.76 9.07 12.98
N SER A 97 -7.93 8.51 13.26
CA SER A 97 -8.46 8.45 14.63
C SER A 97 -7.82 7.32 15.45
N GLY A 98 -7.47 6.21 14.81
CA GLY A 98 -6.75 5.07 15.40
C GLY A 98 -5.25 5.11 15.18
N ASP A 99 -4.67 3.94 14.93
CA ASP A 99 -3.24 3.71 14.72
C ASP A 99 -2.82 3.89 13.25
N ALA A 100 -1.56 4.26 13.02
CA ALA A 100 -0.98 4.36 11.67
C ALA A 100 0.27 3.49 11.52
N SER A 101 0.26 2.59 10.54
CA SER A 101 1.40 1.76 10.15
C SER A 101 1.81 2.05 8.70
N LEU A 102 2.92 2.77 8.52
CA LEU A 102 3.30 3.38 7.24
C LEU A 102 4.71 2.97 6.83
N LEU A 103 4.87 2.51 5.59
CA LEU A 103 6.16 2.09 5.04
C LEU A 103 6.37 2.68 3.65
N GLY A 104 7.53 3.30 3.40
CA GLY A 104 7.88 3.69 2.04
C GLY A 104 9.23 4.34 1.83
N ARG A 105 9.48 4.86 0.62
CA ARG A 105 10.69 5.68 0.37
C ARG A 105 10.49 7.07 0.94
N THR A 106 9.36 7.70 0.62
CA THR A 106 8.91 8.97 1.18
C THR A 106 7.56 8.76 1.86
N VAL A 107 7.45 9.13 3.13
CA VAL A 107 6.21 9.02 3.91
C VAL A 107 5.90 10.38 4.53
N SER A 108 4.65 10.83 4.43
CA SER A 108 4.13 11.99 5.17
C SER A 108 2.83 11.62 5.85
N VAL A 109 2.70 11.96 7.13
CA VAL A 109 1.52 11.68 7.94
C VAL A 109 1.06 12.92 8.69
N ALA A 110 -0.25 13.17 8.69
CA ALA A 110 -0.93 14.19 9.47
C ALA A 110 -1.15 13.70 10.92
N ARG A 111 -2.28 14.07 11.54
CA ARG A 111 -2.61 13.68 12.91
C ARG A 111 -2.88 12.17 13.00
N VAL A 112 -2.39 11.55 14.08
CA VAL A 112 -2.69 10.17 14.45
C VAL A 112 -3.22 10.13 15.87
N GLY A 113 -4.44 9.62 16.07
CA GLY A 113 -5.10 9.58 17.37
C GLY A 113 -4.52 8.52 18.30
N GLY A 114 -4.06 7.39 17.75
CA GLY A 114 -3.42 6.29 18.45
C GLY A 114 -1.90 6.27 18.29
N ASP A 115 -1.34 5.08 18.08
CA ASP A 115 0.10 4.85 17.91
C ASP A 115 0.54 5.04 16.45
N LEU A 116 1.75 5.58 16.25
CA LEU A 116 2.41 5.66 14.95
C LEU A 116 3.54 4.62 14.83
N ARG A 117 3.54 3.86 13.75
CA ARG A 117 4.63 2.97 13.33
C ARG A 117 5.02 3.34 11.90
N ALA A 118 6.13 4.05 11.72
CA ALA A 118 6.53 4.55 10.42
C ALA A 118 7.99 4.20 10.09
N ALA A 119 8.24 3.70 8.88
CA ALA A 119 9.59 3.56 8.36
C ALA A 119 9.73 4.13 6.95
N ALA A 120 10.67 5.06 6.75
CA ALA A 120 10.93 5.64 5.44
C ALA A 120 12.36 6.14 5.23
N SER A 121 12.79 6.31 3.99
CA SER A 121 14.06 7.05 3.74
C SER A 121 13.89 8.52 4.10
N GLU A 122 12.76 9.12 3.69
CA GLU A 122 12.35 10.47 4.03
C GLU A 122 11.00 10.40 4.74
N LEU A 123 10.93 10.83 5.99
CA LEU A 123 9.70 10.82 6.78
C LEU A 123 9.34 12.23 7.23
N GLN A 124 8.08 12.61 7.05
CA GLN A 124 7.50 13.84 7.58
C GLN A 124 6.36 13.51 8.54
N VAL A 125 6.50 13.89 9.80
CA VAL A 125 5.48 13.75 10.84
C VAL A 125 4.99 15.14 11.17
N ASN A 126 3.84 15.52 10.60
CA ASN A 126 3.34 16.90 10.62
C ASN A 126 2.18 17.13 11.60
N GLY A 127 1.61 16.05 12.16
CA GLY A 127 0.46 16.12 13.05
C GLY A 127 0.69 15.38 14.35
N ASN A 128 -0.01 15.82 15.39
CA ASN A 128 0.13 15.26 16.73
C ASN A 128 -0.21 13.76 16.76
N ILE A 129 0.52 13.02 17.60
CA ILE A 129 0.36 11.60 17.84
C ILE A 129 -0.19 11.43 19.26
N GLY A 130 -1.38 10.86 19.39
CA GLY A 130 -2.03 10.70 20.69
C GLY A 130 -1.37 9.63 21.58
N GLY A 131 -0.89 8.56 20.97
CA GLY A 131 -0.21 7.43 21.64
C GLY A 131 1.31 7.50 21.55
N ASN A 132 1.91 6.33 21.30
CA ASN A 132 3.36 6.15 21.18
C ASN A 132 3.80 6.20 19.70
N ALA A 133 5.08 6.45 19.45
CA ALA A 133 5.64 6.42 18.11
C ALA A 133 6.86 5.50 18.00
N ILE A 134 6.90 4.66 16.97
CA ILE A 134 8.09 3.94 16.53
C ILE A 134 8.42 4.44 15.13
N ILE A 135 9.57 5.09 15.00
CA ILE A 135 9.99 5.77 13.78
C ILE A 135 11.37 5.28 13.38
N ALA A 136 11.49 4.87 12.12
CA ALA A 136 12.76 4.55 11.50
C ALA A 136 12.95 5.33 10.20
N GLY A 137 14.10 5.97 10.00
CA GLY A 137 14.39 6.57 8.71
C GLY A 137 15.78 7.11 8.51
N ARG A 138 16.07 7.61 7.32
CA ARG A 138 17.35 8.30 7.08
C ARG A 138 17.19 9.76 7.44
N ASP A 139 16.21 10.43 6.87
CA ASP A 139 15.93 11.85 7.06
C ASP A 139 14.50 12.00 7.61
N VAL A 140 14.37 12.49 8.83
CA VAL A 140 13.08 12.65 9.52
C VAL A 140 12.83 14.12 9.80
N VAL A 141 11.75 14.68 9.28
CA VAL A 141 11.18 15.95 9.74
C VAL A 141 10.12 15.63 10.77
N PHE A 142 10.35 16.06 12.01
CA PHE A 142 9.50 15.75 13.14
C PHE A 142 8.89 17.05 13.68
N ASP A 143 7.66 17.36 13.29
CA ASP A 143 6.93 18.56 13.70
C ASP A 143 5.60 18.20 14.35
N ALA A 144 5.67 17.43 15.44
CA ALA A 144 4.50 16.88 16.11
C ALA A 144 4.65 16.79 17.64
N ALA A 145 3.55 16.99 18.36
CA ALA A 145 3.48 16.61 19.76
C ALA A 145 3.10 15.13 19.91
N VAL A 146 3.80 14.39 20.77
CA VAL A 146 3.53 12.97 21.08
C VAL A 146 3.09 12.82 22.53
N GLY A 147 1.93 12.20 22.74
CA GLY A 147 1.36 11.97 24.07
C GLY A 147 2.07 10.86 24.88
N GLY A 148 2.66 9.88 24.20
CA GLY A 148 3.37 8.76 24.79
C GLY A 148 4.88 8.75 24.55
N ASP A 149 5.43 7.54 24.51
CA ASP A 149 6.85 7.27 24.29
C ASP A 149 7.20 7.29 22.79
N VAL A 150 8.45 7.64 22.47
CA VAL A 150 8.99 7.63 21.11
C VAL A 150 10.22 6.74 21.06
N THR A 151 10.23 5.76 20.18
CA THR A 151 11.44 5.03 19.77
C THR A 151 11.84 5.49 18.38
N LEU A 152 13.06 6.01 18.26
CA LEU A 152 13.56 6.67 17.05
C LEU A 152 14.87 6.05 16.60
N ALA A 153 14.90 5.57 15.35
CA ALA A 153 16.12 5.15 14.67
C ALA A 153 16.27 6.02 13.41
N ALA A 154 17.04 7.11 13.50
CA ALA A 154 17.19 8.06 12.42
C ALA A 154 18.64 8.49 12.24
N ARG A 155 19.05 8.75 10.98
CA ARG A 155 20.38 9.34 10.70
C ARG A 155 20.36 10.85 10.91
N ASN A 156 19.33 11.52 10.41
CA ASN A 156 19.13 12.95 10.54
C ASN A 156 17.70 13.21 11.03
N VAL A 157 17.54 14.13 11.97
CA VAL A 157 16.24 14.59 12.44
C VAL A 157 16.22 16.12 12.44
N ASP A 158 15.26 16.68 11.71
CA ASP A 158 14.89 18.08 11.80
C ASP A 158 13.70 18.21 12.75
N TRP A 159 13.93 18.83 13.90
CA TRP A 159 12.91 19.04 14.92
C TRP A 159 12.14 20.32 14.64
N GLY A 160 10.90 20.21 14.17
CA GLY A 160 9.99 21.32 13.97
C GLY A 160 9.57 22.02 15.28
N GLU A 161 8.91 23.16 15.18
CA GLU A 161 8.51 23.98 16.34
C GLU A 161 7.50 23.28 17.25
N ALA A 162 6.61 22.45 16.69
CA ALA A 162 5.61 21.70 17.45
C ALA A 162 6.18 20.44 18.12
N ALA A 163 7.44 20.07 17.82
CA ALA A 163 8.05 18.86 18.33
C ALA A 163 8.15 18.85 19.86
N SER A 164 7.41 17.94 20.48
CA SER A 164 7.40 17.72 21.93
C SER A 164 7.00 16.27 22.22
N ILE A 165 7.66 15.66 23.20
CA ILE A 165 7.42 14.27 23.60
C ILE A 165 7.06 14.29 25.08
N ALA A 166 5.87 13.81 25.44
CA ALA A 166 5.40 13.73 26.82
C ALA A 166 5.93 12.50 27.57
N GLY A 167 6.23 11.40 26.86
CA GLY A 167 6.83 10.19 27.41
C GLY A 167 8.35 10.18 27.36
N ARG A 168 8.92 8.98 27.24
CA ARG A 168 10.36 8.72 27.05
C ARG A 168 10.74 8.81 25.57
N LEU A 169 11.92 9.35 25.28
CA LEU A 169 12.54 9.27 23.96
C LEU A 169 13.67 8.24 24.00
N ILE A 170 13.54 7.14 23.25
CA ILE A 170 14.56 6.11 23.08
C ILE A 170 15.17 6.28 21.69
N ILE A 171 16.46 6.57 21.62
CA ILE A 171 17.18 6.81 20.37
C ILE A 171 18.09 5.62 20.09
N HIS A 172 17.96 5.05 18.90
CA HIS A 172 18.85 4.05 18.35
C HIS A 172 19.77 4.72 17.33
N GLU A 173 21.06 4.82 17.65
CA GLU A 173 22.07 5.51 16.85
C GLU A 173 23.30 4.63 16.61
N GLU A 174 24.02 4.85 15.48
CA GLU A 174 25.25 4.12 15.17
C GLU A 174 26.40 4.57 16.08
N GLU A 175 26.53 5.88 16.33
CA GLU A 175 27.46 6.46 17.29
C GLU A 175 26.67 7.28 18.33
N LEU A 176 26.96 7.05 19.61
CA LEU A 176 26.23 7.70 20.70
C LEU A 176 26.50 9.20 20.72
N GLY A 177 25.44 10.02 20.67
CA GLY A 177 25.53 11.48 20.71
C GLY A 177 25.39 12.18 19.37
N ASP A 178 25.30 11.47 18.25
CA ASP A 178 25.19 12.05 16.91
C ASP A 178 23.93 12.90 16.73
N LEU A 179 22.82 12.46 17.33
CA LEU A 179 21.56 13.17 17.22
C LEU A 179 21.44 14.25 18.30
N GLU A 180 21.38 15.52 17.90
CA GLU A 180 21.03 16.63 18.78
C GLU A 180 19.53 16.63 19.09
N VAL A 181 19.17 16.64 20.38
CA VAL A 181 17.78 16.70 20.85
C VAL A 181 17.59 17.98 21.66
N PRO A 182 16.78 18.94 21.19
CA PRO A 182 16.47 20.14 21.95
C PRO A 182 15.71 19.83 23.25
N GLU A 183 15.99 20.58 24.33
CA GLU A 183 15.34 20.39 25.63
C GLU A 183 13.82 20.58 25.58
N ARG A 184 13.31 21.37 24.62
CA ARG A 184 11.86 21.53 24.35
C ARG A 184 11.20 20.24 23.85
N VAL A 185 11.96 19.37 23.16
CA VAL A 185 11.45 18.13 22.57
C VAL A 185 11.32 17.07 23.66
N ALA A 186 12.42 16.84 24.38
CA ALA A 186 12.45 15.94 25.53
C ALA A 186 13.53 16.42 26.51
N SER A 187 13.21 16.39 27.79
CA SER A 187 14.14 16.69 28.87
C SER A 187 15.24 15.62 28.93
N VAL A 188 16.47 15.98 29.27
CA VAL A 188 17.65 15.09 29.21
C VAL A 188 17.46 13.81 30.04
N ASP A 189 16.72 13.88 31.15
CA ASP A 189 16.37 12.74 32.01
C ASP A 189 15.41 11.72 31.37
N ARG A 190 14.72 12.11 30.29
CA ARG A 190 13.79 11.26 29.54
C ARG A 190 14.36 10.75 28.21
N VAL A 191 15.61 11.11 27.89
CA VAL A 191 16.28 10.64 26.67
C VAL A 191 17.18 9.44 27.01
N GLU A 192 16.80 8.27 26.50
CA GLU A 192 17.58 7.04 26.57
C GLU A 192 18.26 6.79 25.22
N ARG A 193 19.59 6.68 25.19
CA ARG A 193 20.34 6.41 23.97
C ARG A 193 20.84 4.96 23.98
N ARG A 194 20.69 4.29 22.85
CA ARG A 194 21.11 2.90 22.64
C ARG A 194 21.93 2.84 21.37
N GLU A 195 23.13 2.29 21.47
CA GLU A 195 23.94 2.00 20.30
C GLU A 195 23.26 0.86 19.53
N VAL A 196 23.15 1.01 18.22
CA VAL A 196 22.78 -0.10 17.36
C VAL A 196 23.99 -1.02 17.35
N GLU A 197 23.97 -2.06 18.19
CA GLU A 197 24.89 -3.19 18.06
C GLU A 197 24.77 -3.65 16.61
N GLY A 198 25.72 -3.25 15.78
CA GLY A 198 25.89 -3.82 14.47
C GLY A 198 25.95 -5.30 14.73
N ARG A 199 24.93 -6.05 14.31
CA ARG A 199 25.14 -7.47 14.11
C ARG A 199 26.29 -7.51 13.13
N GLU A 200 27.49 -7.71 13.66
CA GLU A 200 28.55 -8.42 13.01
C GLU A 200 27.90 -9.75 12.65
N VAL A 201 27.18 -9.76 11.52
CA VAL A 201 27.01 -10.96 10.73
C VAL A 201 28.44 -11.31 10.45
N GLU A 202 28.99 -12.16 11.32
CA GLU A 202 30.34 -12.66 11.29
C GLU A 202 30.62 -12.94 9.82
N ARG A 203 31.40 -12.04 9.21
CA ARG A 203 31.89 -12.19 7.85
C ARG A 203 32.89 -13.31 7.95
N GLN A 204 32.39 -14.54 8.12
CA GLN A 204 33.16 -15.74 7.89
C GLN A 204 33.56 -15.67 6.41
N GLN A 205 34.83 -15.31 6.24
CA GLN A 205 35.54 -15.30 5.00
C GLN A 205 35.54 -16.73 4.45
N GLU A 206 34.58 -17.05 3.58
CA GLU A 206 34.76 -18.09 2.58
C GLU A 206 34.39 -17.55 1.19
N PRO A 207 35.27 -17.66 0.18
CA PRO A 207 35.01 -17.14 -1.14
C PRO A 207 34.12 -18.14 -1.91
N ARG A 208 32.80 -18.07 -1.74
CA ARG A 208 31.84 -18.73 -2.65
C ARG A 208 31.20 -17.72 -3.58
N ARG A 209 31.91 -17.51 -4.69
CA ARG A 209 31.35 -17.11 -6.00
C ARG A 209 30.05 -17.91 -6.24
N SER A 210 28.95 -17.22 -6.55
CA SER A 210 27.63 -17.78 -6.96
C SER A 210 26.60 -18.09 -5.85
N ARG A 211 26.04 -17.06 -5.20
CA ARG A 211 24.73 -17.15 -4.48
C ARG A 211 23.78 -15.97 -4.75
N TRP A 212 23.95 -15.22 -5.84
CA TRP A 212 22.96 -14.23 -6.30
C TRP A 212 22.13 -14.73 -7.50
N ARG A 213 22.51 -15.85 -8.11
CA ARG A 213 21.78 -16.46 -9.24
C ARG A 213 20.73 -17.50 -8.82
N SER A 214 20.68 -17.89 -7.54
CA SER A 214 19.64 -18.81 -7.03
C SER A 214 18.43 -18.05 -6.48
N SER A 215 18.61 -16.95 -5.74
CA SER A 215 17.45 -16.21 -5.20
C SER A 215 16.61 -15.49 -6.26
N ILE A 216 17.25 -14.99 -7.32
CA ILE A 216 16.54 -14.50 -8.51
C ILE A 216 15.96 -15.67 -9.32
N GLY A 217 16.67 -16.81 -9.34
CA GLY A 217 16.23 -18.00 -10.05
C GLY A 217 14.98 -18.64 -9.44
N ASP A 218 14.90 -18.72 -8.12
CA ASP A 218 13.80 -19.35 -7.39
C ASP A 218 12.53 -18.48 -7.46
N PHE A 219 12.66 -17.15 -7.34
CA PHE A 219 11.55 -16.22 -7.54
C PHE A 219 11.05 -16.20 -9.00
N LEU A 220 11.97 -16.17 -9.99
CA LEU A 220 11.57 -16.22 -11.39
C LEU A 220 11.00 -17.58 -11.79
N PHE A 221 11.49 -18.68 -11.20
CA PHE A 221 10.96 -20.02 -11.42
C PHE A 221 9.54 -20.13 -10.87
N GLU A 222 9.26 -19.57 -9.69
CA GLU A 222 7.92 -19.53 -9.10
C GLU A 222 6.94 -18.73 -9.99
N VAL A 223 7.33 -17.53 -10.44
CA VAL A 223 6.53 -16.70 -11.35
C VAL A 223 6.29 -17.39 -12.69
N ILE A 224 7.32 -18.04 -13.24
CA ILE A 224 7.22 -18.78 -14.51
C ILE A 224 6.31 -20.01 -14.35
N VAL A 225 6.40 -20.76 -13.24
CA VAL A 225 5.55 -21.92 -12.99
C VAL A 225 4.09 -21.51 -12.83
N VAL A 226 3.80 -20.43 -12.10
CA VAL A 226 2.43 -19.89 -11.95
C VAL A 226 1.89 -19.39 -13.28
N THR A 227 2.71 -18.67 -14.06
CA THR A 227 2.31 -18.16 -15.38
C THR A 227 2.05 -19.30 -16.36
N ILE A 228 2.93 -20.30 -16.41
CA ILE A 228 2.74 -21.50 -17.23
C ILE A 228 1.49 -22.23 -16.78
N LEU A 229 1.24 -22.41 -15.48
CA LEU A 229 0.04 -23.08 -14.97
C LEU A 229 -1.24 -22.31 -15.33
N ALA A 230 -1.26 -20.98 -15.22
CA ALA A 230 -2.38 -20.14 -15.61
C ALA A 230 -2.65 -20.21 -17.13
N VAL A 231 -1.60 -20.16 -17.95
CA VAL A 231 -1.68 -20.35 -19.39
C VAL A 231 -2.14 -21.78 -19.73
N LEU A 232 -1.70 -22.79 -18.97
CA LEU A 232 -2.09 -24.18 -19.16
C LEU A 232 -3.55 -24.37 -18.77
N ILE A 233 -4.05 -23.75 -17.70
CA ILE A 233 -5.48 -23.76 -17.33
C ILE A 233 -6.32 -23.07 -18.43
N ALA A 234 -5.90 -21.90 -18.89
CA ALA A 234 -6.56 -21.19 -19.99
C ALA A 234 -6.53 -22.00 -21.31
N ALA A 235 -5.43 -22.71 -21.57
CA ALA A 235 -5.22 -23.56 -22.74
C ALA A 235 -5.79 -24.98 -22.60
N LEU A 236 -6.16 -25.44 -21.40
CA LEU A 236 -6.88 -26.71 -21.14
C LEU A 236 -8.40 -26.50 -21.03
N MET A 237 -8.87 -25.27 -20.86
CA MET A 237 -10.27 -24.85 -21.04
C MET A 237 -10.76 -24.51 -22.49
N PRO A 238 -10.21 -24.99 -23.63
CA PRO A 238 -10.76 -24.63 -24.95
C PRO A 238 -12.05 -25.33 -25.37
N THR A 239 -12.62 -26.34 -24.69
CA THR A 239 -13.74 -27.10 -25.31
C THR A 239 -14.86 -27.60 -24.41
N ARG A 240 -14.96 -27.19 -23.14
CA ARG A 240 -16.14 -27.55 -22.32
C ARG A 240 -17.23 -26.49 -22.25
N LEU A 241 -16.93 -25.22 -22.56
CA LEU A 241 -17.98 -24.18 -22.63
C LEU A 241 -18.51 -23.93 -24.06
N ALA A 242 -17.74 -24.25 -25.10
CA ALA A 242 -18.21 -24.13 -26.49
C ALA A 242 -19.20 -25.22 -26.94
N LYS A 243 -19.36 -26.32 -26.17
CA LYS A 243 -20.35 -27.38 -26.46
C LYS A 243 -21.70 -27.18 -25.78
N MET A 244 -21.77 -26.43 -24.67
CA MET A 244 -23.04 -26.20 -23.96
C MET A 244 -23.93 -25.14 -24.63
N GLN A 245 -23.36 -24.26 -25.47
CA GLN A 245 -24.16 -23.26 -26.19
C GLN A 245 -24.83 -23.80 -27.47
N ARG A 246 -24.39 -24.96 -28.01
CA ARG A 246 -25.00 -25.57 -29.21
C ARG A 246 -26.09 -26.61 -28.92
N GLN A 247 -26.26 -27.06 -27.68
CA GLN A 247 -27.36 -27.97 -27.33
C GLN A 247 -28.64 -27.23 -26.87
N VAL A 248 -28.54 -25.98 -26.41
CA VAL A 248 -29.71 -25.23 -25.93
C VAL A 248 -30.51 -24.58 -27.06
N LEU A 249 -29.91 -24.35 -28.24
CA LEU A 249 -30.60 -23.73 -29.38
C LEU A 249 -31.08 -24.71 -30.46
N ALA A 250 -30.81 -26.01 -30.34
CA ALA A 250 -31.19 -26.99 -31.37
C ALA A 250 -32.59 -27.62 -31.17
N ARG A 251 -33.24 -27.48 -30.00
CA ARG A 251 -34.64 -27.94 -29.78
C ARG A 251 -35.36 -27.10 -28.72
N PRO A 252 -35.90 -25.92 -29.06
CA PRO A 252 -36.57 -25.04 -28.10
C PRO A 252 -37.96 -25.52 -27.63
N ILE A 253 -38.56 -26.56 -28.25
CA ILE A 253 -40.00 -26.86 -28.09
C ILE A 253 -40.30 -28.18 -27.34
N HIS A 254 -39.30 -29.01 -27.03
CA HIS A 254 -39.60 -30.36 -26.49
C HIS A 254 -39.65 -30.47 -24.95
N ASN A 255 -39.25 -29.45 -24.20
CA ASN A 255 -39.32 -29.46 -22.73
C ASN A 255 -40.55 -28.73 -22.15
N LEU A 256 -41.42 -28.16 -22.99
CA LEU A 256 -42.67 -27.55 -22.53
C LEU A 256 -43.78 -28.57 -22.22
N TRP A 257 -43.62 -29.84 -22.59
CA TRP A 257 -44.68 -30.86 -22.45
C TRP A 257 -44.54 -31.80 -21.24
N LEU A 258 -43.42 -31.78 -20.52
CA LEU A 258 -43.22 -32.66 -19.36
C LEU A 258 -43.64 -32.05 -18.01
N GLY A 259 -44.08 -30.78 -18.00
CA GLY A 259 -44.60 -30.12 -16.80
C GLY A 259 -46.12 -30.21 -16.58
N PHE A 260 -46.86 -30.94 -17.43
CA PHE A 260 -48.33 -31.02 -17.38
C PHE A 260 -48.87 -32.43 -17.03
N LEU A 261 -47.99 -33.38 -16.65
CA LEU A 261 -48.40 -34.76 -16.32
C LEU A 261 -47.69 -35.36 -15.09
N SER A 262 -47.25 -34.52 -14.17
CA SER A 262 -46.89 -34.91 -12.80
C SER A 262 -47.58 -33.97 -11.81
#